data_AF-A0AAD8BFU8-F1
#
_entry.id   AF-A0AAD8BFU8-F1
#
_cell.length_a   1.000
_cell.length_b   1.000
_cell.length_c   1.000
_cell.angle_alpha   90.00
_cell.angle_beta   90.00
_cell.angle_gamma   90.00
#
_symmetry.space_group_name_H-M   'P 1'
#
loop_
_entity.id
_entity.type
_entity.pdbx_description
1 polymer ?
#
loop_
_entity_poly.entity_id
_entity_poly.type
_entity_poly.pdbx_seq_one_letter_code
_entity_poly.pdbx_strand_id
1 'polypeptide(L)'
;MSLYCVYITTMSLYYVYITTMSLYYVYITTMSLYYVYITTMSLYYVYITTMSLYYVYITTMSLYYVYITTMSLYYVYITTMSLYYVYITTMSLYYVYITTMSLYYVYITTMSLYYVYITTMSLYYVYITTMSLYYVYITTMSLYYVYITTMSLYYVYITTMSLYYVYITTMSLYYVYITTMSLYYVYITTMSLYYVYITTMSLYYVYITTMSLYYVYITTMSLYYVYITTMSLYYVYITTMSLYYVYITTMSLYYVYITTMSLYYVYITTMSLYYVYITTMSLYYVYITTMSLYYVYITTMSLYYVYITTMSLYYVYITTMSLYYVYITTMSLYYVYITTMSLYYVYITTMSLYYVYITTMSLYYVYITTMSLYYVYITTMSLYYVYITTMSLYYVYITTMSLYYVYITTMSLYYVYITTMSLYYVYITTMSLYYVYITTMSLYYVYITTMSLYYVYITTMSLYYVYITTMSLYYVYITTMSLYYVYITTMSLYYVYITTMSLYYVYITTMSLYYVYITTMSLYYVYITTMSLYYVYITTMSLYYVYITTMSLYYVYITTMSLYYVYITTMSLYYVYITTMSSVLCVHYHYVSVLCVHYHYVSVLCVHYH
;
A
#
# COMPACT_ATOMS: atom_id res chain seq x y z
N MET A 1 55.64 -36.81 33.16
CA MET A 1 56.70 -36.07 33.89
C MET A 1 56.10 -34.76 34.36
N SER A 2 56.20 -34.43 35.66
CA SER A 2 55.70 -33.18 36.24
C SER A 2 56.88 -32.31 36.67
N LEU A 3 57.11 -31.18 36.01
CA LEU A 3 58.06 -30.16 36.45
C LEU A 3 57.32 -28.95 37.02
N TYR A 4 57.85 -28.41 38.10
CA TYR A 4 57.22 -27.31 38.83
C TYR A 4 57.56 -25.93 38.23
N CYS A 5 58.77 -25.73 37.70
CA CYS A 5 59.19 -24.47 37.10
C CYS A 5 60.19 -24.68 35.97
N VAL A 6 59.97 -24.01 34.83
CA VAL A 6 60.83 -24.06 33.64
C VAL A 6 61.06 -22.63 33.14
N TYR A 7 62.33 -22.20 33.09
CA TYR A 7 62.76 -20.92 32.53
C TYR A 7 63.74 -21.18 31.39
N ILE A 8 63.36 -20.79 30.16
CA ILE A 8 64.19 -21.01 28.96
C ILE A 8 64.22 -19.73 28.12
N THR A 9 65.40 -19.28 27.72
CA THR A 9 65.53 -18.12 26.81
C THR A 9 65.22 -18.53 25.38
N THR A 10 65.83 -19.61 24.90
CA THR A 10 65.66 -20.14 23.53
C THR A 10 65.50 -21.64 23.57
N MET A 11 64.48 -22.15 22.87
CA MET A 11 64.22 -23.58 22.75
C MET A 11 63.90 -23.93 21.31
N SER A 12 64.71 -24.80 20.71
CA SER A 12 64.49 -25.33 19.36
C SER A 12 64.61 -26.84 19.37
N LEU A 13 63.51 -27.55 19.10
CA LEU A 13 63.52 -29.00 18.94
C LEU A 13 62.89 -29.42 17.63
N TYR A 14 63.47 -30.46 17.04
CA TYR A 14 63.01 -30.95 15.74
C TYR A 14 61.96 -32.07 15.86
N TYR A 15 62.12 -32.99 16.80
CA TYR A 15 61.15 -34.06 17.11
C TYR A 15 60.84 -34.10 18.60
N VAL A 16 59.55 -34.06 18.94
CA VAL A 16 59.05 -34.17 20.32
C VAL A 16 57.91 -35.19 20.35
N TYR A 17 58.10 -36.28 21.08
CA TYR A 17 57.06 -37.28 21.34
C TYR A 17 56.81 -37.38 22.84
N ILE A 18 55.61 -37.02 23.28
CA ILE A 18 55.26 -37.06 24.70
C ILE A 18 53.88 -37.70 24.88
N THR A 19 53.79 -38.72 25.71
CA THR A 19 52.49 -39.30 26.08
C THR A 19 51.72 -38.33 26.99
N THR A 20 52.31 -37.93 28.11
CA THR A 20 51.69 -37.03 29.10
C THR A 20 52.66 -35.97 29.59
N MET A 21 52.27 -34.70 29.52
CA MET A 21 53.05 -33.58 30.01
C MET A 21 52.21 -32.65 30.90
N SER A 22 52.72 -32.36 32.10
CA SER A 22 52.10 -31.42 33.04
C SER A 22 53.14 -30.45 33.59
N LEU A 23 53.01 -29.15 33.29
CA LEU A 23 53.91 -28.11 33.80
C LEU A 23 53.11 -27.02 34.50
N TYR A 24 53.64 -26.52 35.61
CA TYR A 24 52.95 -25.51 36.40
C TYR A 24 53.38 -24.09 36.04
N TYR A 25 54.69 -23.79 36.02
CA TYR A 25 55.24 -22.50 35.57
C TYR A 25 56.18 -22.68 34.37
N VAL A 26 55.87 -21.99 33.27
CA VAL A 26 56.66 -21.99 32.04
C VAL A 26 56.90 -20.56 31.58
N TYR A 27 58.18 -20.16 31.53
CA TYR A 27 58.61 -18.89 30.96
C TYR A 27 59.57 -19.15 29.80
N ILE A 28 59.18 -18.75 28.59
CA ILE A 28 60.00 -18.94 27.39
C ILE A 28 60.07 -17.65 26.57
N THR A 29 61.26 -17.15 26.24
CA THR A 29 61.35 -15.99 25.34
C THR A 29 61.09 -16.40 23.89
N THR A 30 61.73 -17.47 23.43
CA THR A 30 61.57 -17.96 22.05
C THR A 30 61.46 -19.48 22.00
N MET A 31 60.46 -19.98 21.28
CA MET A 31 60.21 -21.41 21.13
C MET A 31 59.91 -21.76 19.68
N SER A 32 60.66 -22.72 19.13
CA SER A 32 60.44 -23.29 17.80
C SER A 32 60.41 -24.81 17.84
N LEU A 33 59.27 -25.40 17.49
CA LEU A 33 59.14 -26.85 17.36
C LEU A 33 58.69 -27.24 15.96
N TYR A 34 59.34 -28.25 15.41
CA TYR A 34 59.01 -28.73 14.07
C TYR A 34 57.95 -29.83 14.11
N TYR A 35 58.27 -31.00 14.67
CA TYR A 35 57.35 -32.13 14.79
C TYR A 35 57.00 -32.41 16.25
N VAL A 36 55.73 -32.22 16.59
CA VAL A 36 55.21 -32.38 17.95
C VAL A 36 54.06 -33.37 17.96
N TYR A 37 54.25 -34.48 18.67
CA TYR A 37 53.18 -35.44 18.95
C TYR A 37 52.97 -35.51 20.46
N ILE A 38 51.79 -35.08 20.92
CA ILE A 38 51.42 -35.14 22.33
C ILE A 38 50.07 -35.81 22.51
N THR A 39 49.99 -36.82 23.38
CA THR A 39 48.68 -37.41 23.70
C THR A 39 47.92 -36.50 24.65
N THR A 40 48.50 -36.13 25.79
CA THR A 40 47.88 -35.23 26.77
C THR A 40 48.85 -34.16 27.26
N MET A 41 48.38 -32.91 27.27
CA MET A 41 49.16 -31.76 27.71
C MET A 41 48.33 -30.85 28.62
N SER A 42 48.87 -30.55 29.81
CA SER A 42 48.28 -29.59 30.75
C SER A 42 49.32 -28.56 31.21
N LEU A 43 49.10 -27.28 30.91
CA LEU A 43 49.95 -26.19 31.43
C LEU A 43 49.13 -25.21 32.26
N TYR A 44 49.67 -24.78 33.38
CA TYR A 44 48.98 -23.83 34.25
C TYR A 44 49.34 -22.38 33.90
N TYR A 45 50.56 -21.94 34.19
CA TYR A 45 51.04 -20.59 33.91
C TYR A 45 52.07 -20.61 32.79
N VAL A 46 51.70 -20.04 31.65
CA VAL A 46 52.53 -19.99 30.45
C VAL A 46 52.75 -18.55 30.03
N TYR A 47 54.01 -18.12 30.01
CA TYR A 47 54.44 -16.87 29.42
C TYR A 47 55.40 -17.16 28.27
N ILE A 48 55.00 -16.81 27.05
CA ILE A 48 55.83 -16.97 25.87
C ILE A 48 55.90 -15.67 25.08
N THR A 49 57.10 -15.14 24.80
CA THR A 49 57.19 -13.96 23.94
C THR A 49 56.93 -14.35 22.48
N THR A 50 57.61 -15.37 21.97
CA THR A 50 57.44 -15.84 20.59
C THR A 50 57.36 -17.36 20.52
N MET A 51 56.36 -17.86 19.80
CA MET A 51 56.11 -19.29 19.63
C MET A 51 55.85 -19.62 18.16
N SER A 52 56.58 -20.60 17.64
CA SER A 52 56.41 -21.12 16.28
C SER A 52 56.33 -22.65 16.30
N LEU A 53 55.21 -23.23 15.84
CA LEU A 53 55.07 -24.68 15.67
C LEU A 53 54.70 -25.01 14.23
N TYR A 54 55.27 -26.08 13.67
CA TYR A 54 55.09 -26.39 12.24
C TYR A 54 54.25 -27.63 11.92
N TYR A 55 54.34 -28.68 12.73
CA TYR A 55 53.50 -29.87 12.65
C TYR A 55 53.12 -30.31 14.06
N VAL A 56 51.87 -30.08 14.42
CA VAL A 56 51.38 -30.32 15.78
C VAL A 56 50.22 -31.29 15.75
N TYR A 57 50.41 -32.43 16.40
CA TYR A 57 49.35 -33.39 16.68
C TYR A 57 49.14 -33.48 18.18
N ILE A 58 47.97 -33.03 18.67
CA ILE A 58 47.62 -33.13 20.08
C ILE A 58 46.26 -33.83 20.22
N THR A 59 46.18 -34.86 21.05
CA THR A 59 44.87 -35.46 21.35
C THR A 59 44.11 -34.57 22.33
N THR A 60 44.69 -34.26 23.49
CA THR A 60 44.06 -33.38 24.49
C THR A 60 45.01 -32.29 24.98
N MET A 61 44.52 -31.05 25.03
CA MET A 61 45.26 -29.89 25.49
C MET A 61 44.42 -29.04 26.45
N SER A 62 44.97 -28.75 27.63
CA SER A 62 44.36 -27.87 28.63
C SER A 62 45.34 -26.80 29.11
N LEU A 63 45.02 -25.51 28.96
CA LEU A 63 45.84 -24.40 29.47
C LEU A 63 45.04 -23.45 30.38
N TYR A 64 45.60 -23.05 31.52
CA TYR A 64 44.87 -22.30 32.57
C TYR A 64 45.19 -20.80 32.71
N TYR A 65 46.35 -20.35 32.24
CA TYR A 65 46.73 -18.95 32.11
C TYR A 65 47.82 -18.83 31.04
N VAL A 66 47.48 -18.23 29.91
CA VAL A 66 48.36 -18.16 28.75
C VAL A 66 48.56 -16.71 28.35
N TYR A 67 49.82 -16.26 28.37
CA TYR A 67 50.24 -14.99 27.80
C TYR A 67 51.21 -15.26 26.66
N ILE A 68 50.82 -14.89 25.44
CA ILE A 68 51.68 -15.01 24.26
C ILE A 68 51.74 -13.68 23.51
N THR A 69 52.93 -13.15 23.24
CA THR A 69 53.02 -11.94 22.41
C THR A 69 52.83 -12.29 20.94
N THR A 70 53.56 -13.27 20.41
CA THR A 70 53.41 -13.73 19.03
C THR A 70 53.32 -15.25 18.94
N MET A 71 52.32 -15.72 18.19
CA MET A 71 52.11 -17.14 17.93
C MET A 71 51.90 -17.39 16.44
N SER A 72 52.72 -18.28 15.89
CA SER A 72 52.55 -18.82 14.54
C SER A 72 52.44 -20.33 14.59
N LEU A 73 51.33 -20.87 14.08
CA LEU A 73 51.17 -22.30 13.93
C LEU A 73 50.92 -22.66 12.47
N TYR A 74 51.66 -23.65 12.02
CA TYR A 74 51.49 -24.30 10.75
C TYR A 74 51.06 -25.75 11.03
N TYR A 75 50.11 -26.28 10.24
CA TYR A 75 49.53 -27.61 10.37
C TYR A 75 49.26 -28.09 11.81
N VAL A 76 48.08 -27.72 12.31
CA VAL A 76 47.63 -28.09 13.65
C VAL A 76 46.46 -29.06 13.57
N TYR A 77 46.63 -30.22 14.19
CA TYR A 77 45.56 -31.17 14.45
C TYR A 77 45.37 -31.31 15.96
N ILE A 78 44.22 -30.89 16.46
CA ILE A 78 43.86 -31.07 17.87
C ILE A 78 42.51 -31.78 17.97
N THR A 79 42.44 -32.85 18.74
CA THR A 79 41.13 -33.46 19.00
C THR A 79 40.35 -32.57 19.95
N THR A 80 40.82 -32.38 21.19
CA THR A 80 40.13 -31.55 22.18
C THR A 80 41.04 -30.47 22.74
N MET A 81 40.57 -29.23 22.73
CA MET A 81 41.29 -28.08 23.29
C MET A 81 40.43 -27.30 24.27
N SER A 82 40.94 -27.12 25.49
CA SER A 82 40.34 -26.28 26.53
C SER A 82 41.32 -25.20 26.98
N LEU A 83 40.95 -23.94 26.81
CA LEU A 83 41.76 -22.80 27.21
C LEU A 83 40.99 -21.93 28.20
N TYR A 84 41.67 -21.58 29.30
CA TYR A 84 41.16 -20.70 30.33
C TYR A 84 42.15 -19.53 30.48
N TYR A 85 41.65 -18.31 30.44
CA TYR A 85 42.41 -17.05 30.43
C TYR A 85 43.56 -17.01 29.41
N VAL A 86 43.23 -16.54 28.21
CA VAL A 86 44.19 -16.40 27.12
C VAL A 86 44.35 -14.93 26.74
N TYR A 87 45.59 -14.47 26.75
CA TYR A 87 46.00 -13.18 26.21
C TYR A 87 46.99 -13.42 25.07
N ILE A 88 46.61 -13.05 23.85
CA ILE A 88 47.51 -13.12 22.69
C ILE A 88 47.56 -11.77 21.99
N THR A 89 48.75 -11.20 21.78
CA THR A 89 48.83 -9.96 21.00
C THR A 89 48.64 -10.26 19.51
N THR A 90 49.39 -11.21 18.96
CA THR A 90 49.30 -11.56 17.54
C THR A 90 49.26 -13.06 17.35
N MET A 91 48.31 -13.51 16.53
CA MET A 91 48.08 -14.93 16.32
C MET A 91 47.84 -15.20 14.83
N SER A 92 48.62 -16.14 14.28
CA SER A 92 48.52 -16.58 12.89
C SER A 92 48.46 -18.11 12.83
N LEU A 93 47.36 -18.66 12.30
CA LEU A 93 47.26 -20.10 12.04
C LEU A 93 47.08 -20.40 10.56
N TYR A 94 47.84 -21.40 10.12
CA TYR A 94 47.78 -21.94 8.79
C TYR A 94 47.47 -23.44 8.85
N TYR A 95 46.34 -23.83 8.28
CA TYR A 95 45.73 -25.17 8.36
C TYR A 95 45.51 -25.67 9.79
N VAL A 96 44.27 -25.50 10.25
CA VAL A 96 43.84 -25.90 11.58
C VAL A 96 42.66 -26.86 11.47
N TYR A 97 42.82 -28.02 12.08
CA TYR A 97 41.75 -28.97 12.30
C TYR A 97 41.55 -29.16 13.80
N ILE A 98 40.38 -28.79 14.30
CA ILE A 98 40.02 -29.01 15.70
C ILE A 98 38.67 -29.72 15.77
N THR A 99 38.59 -30.84 16.50
CA THR A 99 37.26 -31.43 16.70
C THR A 99 36.48 -30.59 17.71
N THR A 100 36.97 -30.44 18.94
CA THR A 100 36.28 -29.67 19.97
C THR A 100 37.19 -28.59 20.55
N MET A 101 36.64 -27.38 20.63
CA MET A 101 37.34 -26.23 21.18
C MET A 101 36.44 -25.47 22.16
N SER A 102 36.94 -25.28 23.38
CA SER A 102 36.31 -24.46 24.42
C SER A 102 37.29 -23.41 24.92
N LEU A 103 36.99 -22.12 24.72
CA LEU A 103 37.77 -21.03 25.31
C LEU A 103 36.94 -20.24 26.31
N TYR A 104 37.58 -19.88 27.41
CA TYR A 104 37.02 -19.06 28.47
C TYR A 104 37.95 -17.89 28.75
N TYR A 105 37.42 -16.67 28.62
CA TYR A 105 38.16 -15.40 28.67
C TYR A 105 39.32 -15.33 27.67
N VAL A 106 39.03 -14.80 26.49
CA VAL A 106 40.00 -14.64 25.42
C VAL A 106 40.15 -13.17 25.06
N TYR A 107 41.39 -12.69 25.10
CA TYR A 107 41.78 -11.39 24.58
C TYR A 107 42.79 -11.59 23.46
N ILE A 108 42.42 -11.18 22.23
CA ILE A 108 43.32 -11.22 21.08
C ILE A 108 43.38 -9.84 20.42
N THR A 109 44.57 -9.27 20.24
CA THR A 109 44.65 -8.00 19.50
C THR A 109 44.47 -8.25 18.01
N THR A 110 45.27 -9.12 17.40
CA THR A 110 45.17 -9.43 15.97
C THR A 110 45.12 -10.93 15.71
N MET A 111 44.23 -11.31 14.81
CA MET A 111 43.95 -12.70 14.51
C MET A 111 43.83 -12.96 13.01
N SER A 112 44.68 -13.84 12.45
CA SER A 112 44.59 -14.30 11.06
C SER A 112 44.52 -15.84 10.92
N LEU A 113 43.45 -16.36 10.31
CA LEU A 113 43.32 -17.79 9.97
C LEU A 113 43.17 -17.99 8.46
N TYR A 114 43.97 -18.92 7.92
CA TYR A 114 43.96 -19.19 6.48
C TYR A 114 43.18 -20.44 6.04
N TYR A 115 43.04 -21.46 6.88
CA TYR A 115 42.14 -22.60 6.65
C TYR A 115 41.78 -23.22 7.97
N VAL A 116 40.47 -23.24 8.29
CA VAL A 116 40.00 -23.69 9.59
C VAL A 116 38.83 -24.62 9.43
N TYR A 117 38.99 -25.79 10.01
CA TYR A 117 37.93 -26.77 10.18
C TYR A 117 37.72 -27.00 11.68
N ILE A 118 36.54 -26.63 12.19
CA ILE A 118 36.16 -26.89 13.58
C ILE A 118 34.84 -27.62 13.63
N THR A 119 34.77 -28.76 14.31
CA THR A 119 33.46 -29.43 14.44
C THR A 119 32.57 -28.72 15.46
N THR A 120 33.09 -28.46 16.66
CA THR A 120 32.34 -27.79 17.71
C THR A 120 33.19 -26.70 18.36
N MET A 121 32.68 -25.49 18.39
CA MET A 121 33.32 -24.35 19.01
C MET A 121 32.41 -23.71 20.05
N SER A 122 32.93 -23.51 21.26
CA SER A 122 32.27 -22.73 22.31
C SER A 122 33.21 -21.67 22.86
N LEU A 123 32.89 -20.38 22.71
CA LEU A 123 33.63 -19.30 23.36
C LEU A 123 32.78 -18.55 24.37
N TYR A 124 33.41 -18.23 25.49
CA TYR A 124 32.84 -17.44 26.56
C TYR A 124 33.74 -16.25 26.88
N TYR A 125 33.21 -15.03 26.77
CA TYR A 125 33.92 -13.76 26.86
C TYR A 125 35.09 -13.64 25.90
N VAL A 126 34.82 -13.08 24.72
CA VAL A 126 35.79 -12.88 23.66
C VAL A 126 35.95 -11.40 23.37
N TYR A 127 37.18 -10.91 23.43
CA TYR A 127 37.56 -9.59 22.95
C TYR A 127 38.57 -9.74 21.83
N ILE A 128 38.22 -9.28 20.62
CA ILE A 128 39.13 -9.27 19.48
C ILE A 128 39.17 -7.89 18.84
N THR A 129 40.34 -7.29 18.69
CA THR A 129 40.43 -6.00 17.98
C THR A 129 40.30 -6.20 16.48
N THR A 130 41.09 -7.09 15.89
CA THR A 130 41.04 -7.39 14.45
C THR A 130 41.02 -8.88 14.19
N MET A 131 40.10 -9.31 13.32
CA MET A 131 39.95 -10.69 12.91
C MET A 131 39.82 -10.79 11.39
N SER A 132 40.68 -11.61 10.78
CA SER A 132 40.63 -11.95 9.37
C SER A 132 40.60 -13.47 9.17
N LEU A 133 39.59 -13.92 8.44
CA LEU A 133 39.29 -15.33 8.23
C LEU A 133 39.03 -15.57 6.74
N TYR A 134 39.83 -16.46 6.13
CA TYR A 134 39.72 -16.71 4.70
C TYR A 134 38.81 -17.89 4.37
N TYR A 135 39.15 -19.10 4.84
CA TYR A 135 38.31 -20.29 4.70
C TYR A 135 37.96 -20.88 6.07
N VAL A 136 36.68 -20.83 6.40
CA VAL A 136 36.16 -21.32 7.67
C VAL A 136 35.01 -22.29 7.44
N TYR A 137 35.19 -23.51 7.93
CA TYR A 137 34.14 -24.49 8.04
C TYR A 137 33.90 -24.79 9.52
N ILE A 138 32.69 -24.51 10.00
CA ILE A 138 32.27 -24.83 11.36
C ILE A 138 30.96 -25.60 11.30
N THR A 139 30.87 -26.76 11.94
CA THR A 139 29.54 -27.38 12.11
C THR A 139 28.73 -26.61 13.15
N THR A 140 29.17 -26.61 14.40
CA THR A 140 28.41 -25.95 15.48
C THR A 140 29.24 -24.90 16.19
N MET A 141 28.64 -23.74 16.40
CA MET A 141 29.31 -22.60 17.00
C MET A 141 28.36 -21.96 18.03
N SER A 142 28.85 -21.83 19.27
CA SER A 142 28.20 -21.04 20.32
C SER A 142 29.13 -19.96 20.87
N LEU A 143 28.68 -18.71 20.83
CA LEU A 143 29.40 -17.55 21.36
C LEU A 143 28.59 -16.84 22.41
N TYR A 144 29.23 -16.56 23.55
CA TYR A 144 28.66 -15.84 24.66
C TYR A 144 29.54 -14.64 25.03
N TYR A 145 28.99 -13.43 24.94
CA TYR A 145 29.67 -12.14 25.07
C TYR A 145 30.87 -11.99 24.13
N VAL A 146 30.60 -11.40 22.97
CA VAL A 146 31.61 -11.13 21.94
C VAL A 146 31.72 -9.65 21.68
N TYR A 147 32.94 -9.13 21.80
CA TYR A 147 33.30 -7.80 21.36
C TYR A 147 34.34 -7.90 20.25
N ILE A 148 34.00 -7.43 19.05
CA ILE A 148 34.92 -7.37 17.92
C ILE A 148 34.95 -5.94 17.37
N THR A 149 36.14 -5.35 17.24
CA THR A 149 36.21 -4.03 16.59
C THR A 149 36.07 -4.18 15.08
N THR A 150 36.88 -5.05 14.46
CA THR A 150 36.87 -5.26 13.01
C THR A 150 36.91 -6.73 12.66
N MET A 151 36.08 -7.12 11.71
CA MET A 151 35.93 -8.49 11.27
C MET A 151 35.86 -8.53 9.74
N SER A 152 36.72 -9.36 9.14
CA SER A 152 36.67 -9.69 7.72
C SER A 152 36.63 -11.21 7.51
N LEU A 153 35.58 -11.67 6.83
CA LEU A 153 35.34 -13.09 6.55
C LEU A 153 35.10 -13.27 5.05
N TYR A 154 35.90 -14.13 4.41
CA TYR A 154 35.81 -14.33 2.95
C TYR A 154 34.90 -15.50 2.57
N TYR A 155 35.25 -16.74 2.93
CA TYR A 155 34.43 -17.94 2.73
C TYR A 155 34.06 -18.58 4.05
N VAL A 156 32.76 -18.60 4.32
CA VAL A 156 32.21 -19.06 5.59
C VAL A 156 31.12 -20.06 5.34
N TYR A 157 31.33 -21.27 5.84
CA TYR A 157 30.30 -22.29 5.89
C TYR A 157 30.04 -22.65 7.35
N ILE A 158 28.82 -22.39 7.81
CA ILE A 158 28.41 -22.78 9.16
C ILE A 158 27.09 -23.52 9.13
N THR A 159 27.02 -24.68 9.79
CA THR A 159 25.72 -25.34 9.91
C THR A 159 24.86 -24.62 10.92
N THR A 160 25.31 -24.51 12.18
CA THR A 160 24.51 -23.89 13.25
C THR A 160 25.31 -22.85 14.01
N MET A 161 24.73 -21.66 14.17
CA MET A 161 25.31 -20.54 14.91
C MET A 161 24.34 -20.00 15.95
N SER A 162 24.79 -19.96 17.20
CA SER A 162 24.10 -19.24 18.27
C SER A 162 25.00 -18.17 18.85
N LEU A 163 24.60 -16.89 18.75
CA LEU A 163 25.31 -15.78 19.40
C LEU A 163 24.44 -15.15 20.49
N TYR A 164 25.05 -14.94 21.65
CA TYR A 164 24.46 -14.24 22.78
C TYR A 164 25.33 -13.05 23.17
N TYR A 165 24.76 -11.84 23.11
CA TYR A 165 25.44 -10.55 23.25
C TYR A 165 26.65 -10.37 22.33
N VAL A 166 26.41 -9.70 21.21
CA VAL A 166 27.42 -9.40 20.21
C VAL A 166 27.50 -7.90 19.99
N TYR A 167 28.71 -7.36 20.14
CA TYR A 167 29.04 -6.00 19.74
C TYR A 167 30.09 -6.04 18.64
N ILE A 168 29.77 -5.47 17.48
CA ILE A 168 30.74 -5.34 16.38
C ILE A 168 30.73 -3.94 15.82
N THR A 169 31.91 -3.32 15.68
CA THR A 169 31.97 -2.00 15.02
C THR A 169 31.87 -2.16 13.51
N THR A 170 32.71 -3.00 12.90
CA THR A 170 32.70 -3.23 11.45
C THR A 170 32.75 -4.71 11.08
N MET A 171 31.88 -5.09 10.15
CA MET A 171 31.80 -6.44 9.59
C MET A 171 31.76 -6.39 8.07
N SER A 172 32.68 -7.13 7.44
CA SER A 172 32.64 -7.43 6.02
C SER A 172 32.63 -8.94 5.76
N LEU A 173 31.62 -9.39 5.03
CA LEU A 173 31.38 -10.80 4.71
C LEU A 173 31.18 -10.94 3.21
N TYR A 174 31.99 -11.77 2.57
CA TYR A 174 31.92 -11.94 1.11
C TYR A 174 31.01 -13.10 0.69
N TYR A 175 31.35 -14.34 1.05
CA TYR A 175 30.54 -15.53 0.83
C TYR A 175 30.17 -16.20 2.15
N VAL A 176 28.88 -16.19 2.44
CA VAL A 176 28.34 -16.76 3.67
C VAL A 176 27.25 -17.76 3.34
N TYR A 177 27.47 -19.00 3.77
CA TYR A 177 26.44 -20.03 3.78
C TYR A 177 26.17 -20.44 5.22
N ILE A 178 24.94 -20.22 5.69
CA ILE A 178 24.53 -20.66 7.02
C ILE A 178 23.22 -21.41 6.95
N THR A 179 23.15 -22.59 7.58
CA THR A 179 21.85 -23.28 7.66
C THR A 179 20.98 -22.60 8.71
N THR A 180 21.43 -22.54 9.97
CA THR A 180 20.64 -21.97 11.06
C THR A 180 21.42 -20.90 11.84
N MET A 181 20.76 -19.78 12.09
CA MET A 181 21.29 -18.65 12.86
C MET A 181 20.26 -18.20 13.91
N SER A 182 20.72 -18.06 15.15
CA SER A 182 19.95 -17.46 16.23
C SER A 182 20.78 -16.41 16.96
N LEU A 183 20.31 -15.15 16.95
CA LEU A 183 20.97 -14.03 17.64
C LEU A 183 20.02 -13.36 18.64
N TYR A 184 20.44 -13.21 19.90
CA TYR A 184 19.58 -12.69 20.97
C TYR A 184 19.79 -11.20 21.27
N TYR A 185 21.02 -10.69 21.17
CA TYR A 185 21.35 -9.26 21.26
C TYR A 185 22.52 -8.93 20.34
N VAL A 186 22.27 -8.05 19.38
CA VAL A 186 23.25 -7.69 18.37
C VAL A 186 23.29 -6.18 18.21
N TYR A 187 24.48 -5.62 18.40
CA TYR A 187 24.79 -4.24 18.07
C TYR A 187 25.87 -4.22 16.99
N ILE A 188 25.54 -3.63 15.83
CA ILE A 188 26.52 -3.46 14.76
C ILE A 188 26.50 -2.04 14.22
N THR A 189 27.66 -1.38 14.19
CA THR A 189 27.71 -0.04 13.59
C THR A 189 27.62 -0.13 12.07
N THR A 190 28.43 -0.99 11.44
CA THR A 190 28.46 -1.12 9.97
C THR A 190 28.50 -2.58 9.53
N MET A 191 27.57 -2.94 8.63
CA MET A 191 27.47 -4.27 8.01
C MET A 191 27.56 -4.17 6.49
N SER A 192 28.42 -4.99 5.89
CA SER A 192 28.46 -5.22 4.45
C SER A 192 28.48 -6.72 4.17
N LEU A 193 27.44 -7.23 3.50
CA LEU A 193 27.41 -8.61 3.02
C LEU A 193 27.22 -8.64 1.49
N TYR A 194 28.04 -9.43 0.80
CA TYR A 194 27.98 -9.52 -0.66
C TYR A 194 27.09 -10.68 -1.13
N TYR A 195 27.45 -11.92 -0.81
CA TYR A 195 26.65 -13.12 -1.08
C TYR A 195 26.28 -13.84 0.21
N VAL A 196 24.98 -13.88 0.48
CA VAL A 196 24.43 -14.48 1.69
C VAL A 196 23.36 -15.47 1.32
N TYR A 197 23.59 -16.73 1.72
CA TYR A 197 22.59 -17.78 1.69
C TYR A 197 22.30 -18.23 3.12
N ILE A 198 21.06 -18.04 3.57
CA ILE A 198 20.64 -18.52 4.88
C ILE A 198 19.34 -19.30 4.78
N THR A 199 19.28 -20.50 5.37
CA THR A 199 18.00 -21.20 5.39
C THR A 199 17.09 -20.58 6.45
N THR A 200 17.50 -20.55 7.72
CA THR A 200 16.67 -20.03 8.81
C THR A 200 17.42 -19.01 9.65
N MET A 201 16.81 -17.84 9.83
CA MET A 201 17.32 -16.76 10.69
C MET A 201 16.28 -16.38 11.73
N SER A 202 16.72 -16.32 12.98
CA SER A 202 15.97 -15.75 14.09
C SER A 202 16.78 -14.66 14.80
N LEU A 203 16.26 -13.44 14.82
CA LEU A 203 16.89 -12.31 15.49
C LEU A 203 15.91 -11.66 16.48
N TYR A 204 16.35 -11.50 17.73
CA TYR A 204 15.50 -10.94 18.78
C TYR A 204 15.69 -9.43 18.94
N TYR A 205 16.86 -8.97 19.40
CA TYR A 205 17.21 -7.55 19.45
C TYR A 205 18.36 -7.22 18.51
N VAL A 206 18.08 -6.36 17.53
CA VAL A 206 19.05 -5.93 16.53
C VAL A 206 19.07 -4.41 16.46
N TYR A 207 20.25 -3.84 16.68
CA TYR A 207 20.55 -2.46 16.39
C TYR A 207 21.64 -2.39 15.32
N ILE A 208 21.31 -1.82 14.16
CA ILE A 208 22.28 -1.60 13.09
C ILE A 208 22.27 -0.13 12.67
N THR A 209 23.42 0.53 12.64
CA THR A 209 23.47 1.90 12.12
C THR A 209 23.39 1.90 10.60
N THR A 210 24.33 1.20 9.94
CA THR A 210 24.34 1.12 8.49
C THR A 210 24.50 -0.32 8.01
N MET A 211 23.77 -0.64 6.95
CA MET A 211 23.72 -1.98 6.44
C MET A 211 23.61 -1.92 4.91
N SER A 212 24.49 -2.65 4.22
CA SER A 212 24.44 -2.90 2.77
C SER A 212 24.46 -4.39 2.44
N LEU A 213 23.48 -4.86 1.65
CA LEU A 213 23.45 -6.23 1.11
C LEU A 213 23.26 -6.21 -0.40
N TYR A 214 24.05 -7.03 -1.07
CA TYR A 214 24.01 -7.12 -2.52
C TYR A 214 23.14 -8.30 -3.00
N TYR A 215 23.52 -9.54 -2.69
CA TYR A 215 22.75 -10.75 -2.98
C TYR A 215 22.37 -11.50 -1.72
N VAL A 216 21.08 -11.56 -1.46
CA VAL A 216 20.52 -12.19 -0.27
C VAL A 216 19.47 -13.20 -0.69
N TYR A 217 19.71 -14.46 -0.32
CA TYR A 217 18.73 -15.52 -0.39
C TYR A 217 18.43 -16.02 1.01
N ILE A 218 17.18 -15.88 1.44
CA ILE A 218 16.75 -16.40 2.73
C ILE A 218 15.46 -17.19 2.59
N THR A 219 15.42 -18.40 3.15
CA THR A 219 14.14 -19.14 3.16
C THR A 219 13.22 -18.55 4.21
N THR A 220 13.61 -18.54 5.48
CA THR A 220 12.75 -18.06 6.57
C THR A 220 13.47 -17.05 7.45
N MET A 221 12.81 -15.92 7.71
CA MET A 221 13.31 -14.85 8.59
C MET A 221 12.27 -14.49 9.63
N SER A 222 12.66 -14.50 10.90
CA SER A 222 11.88 -13.92 12.00
C SER A 222 12.68 -12.86 12.74
N LEU A 223 12.20 -11.61 12.74
CA LEU A 223 12.79 -10.53 13.51
C LEU A 223 11.78 -9.96 14.51
N TYR A 224 12.20 -9.79 15.77
CA TYR A 224 11.31 -9.27 16.81
C TYR A 224 11.46 -7.76 17.02
N TYR A 225 12.63 -7.29 17.47
CA TYR A 225 12.96 -5.86 17.62
C TYR A 225 14.12 -5.47 16.72
N VAL A 226 13.83 -4.62 15.75
CA VAL A 226 14.80 -4.15 14.77
C VAL A 226 14.80 -2.63 14.73
N TYR A 227 15.96 -2.06 15.02
CA TYR A 227 16.24 -0.65 14.79
C TYR A 227 17.34 -0.55 13.74
N ILE A 228 17.03 0.13 12.62
CA ILE A 228 18.02 0.41 11.59
C ILE A 228 17.98 1.85 11.16
N THR A 229 19.14 2.51 11.14
CA THR A 229 19.19 3.88 10.59
C THR A 229 19.13 3.80 9.06
N THR A 230 20.09 3.15 8.41
CA THR A 230 20.14 3.07 6.95
C THR A 230 20.28 1.64 6.43
N MET A 231 19.46 1.31 5.43
CA MET A 231 19.49 0.02 4.73
C MET A 231 19.51 0.23 3.22
N SER A 232 20.46 -0.43 2.56
CA SER A 232 20.45 -0.63 1.12
C SER A 232 20.47 -2.10 0.77
N LEU A 233 19.55 -2.50 -0.11
CA LEU A 233 19.35 -3.88 -0.54
C LEU A 233 19.20 -3.91 -2.05
N TYR A 234 20.05 -4.67 -2.74
CA TYR A 234 20.03 -4.72 -4.19
C TYR A 234 19.19 -5.87 -4.73
N TYR A 235 19.58 -7.12 -4.47
CA TYR A 235 18.81 -8.32 -4.82
C TYR A 235 18.45 -9.12 -3.58
N VAL A 236 17.15 -9.19 -3.31
CA VAL A 236 16.61 -9.89 -2.15
C VAL A 236 15.56 -10.89 -2.60
N TYR A 237 15.81 -12.16 -2.30
CA TYR A 237 14.83 -13.23 -2.43
C TYR A 237 14.53 -13.79 -1.04
N ILE A 238 13.27 -13.68 -0.62
CA ILE A 238 12.84 -14.25 0.65
C ILE A 238 11.55 -15.04 0.48
N THR A 239 11.51 -16.28 0.99
CA THR A 239 10.25 -17.03 0.96
C THR A 239 9.32 -16.49 2.04
N THR A 240 9.71 -16.55 3.31
CA THR A 240 8.87 -16.11 4.43
C THR A 240 9.58 -15.10 5.33
N MET A 241 8.85 -14.04 5.67
CA MET A 241 9.31 -12.96 6.55
C MET A 241 8.24 -12.64 7.58
N SER A 242 8.61 -12.69 8.86
CA SER A 242 7.80 -12.17 9.95
C SER A 242 8.56 -11.12 10.73
N LEU A 243 8.06 -9.88 10.76
CA LEU A 243 8.64 -8.80 11.56
C LEU A 243 7.61 -8.24 12.56
N TYR A 244 8.01 -8.10 13.83
CA TYR A 244 7.12 -7.62 14.87
C TYR A 244 7.25 -6.11 15.12
N TYR A 245 8.39 -5.63 15.59
CA TYR A 245 8.70 -4.20 15.77
C TYR A 245 9.87 -3.78 14.89
N VAL A 246 9.58 -2.91 13.94
CA VAL A 246 10.55 -2.42 12.98
C VAL A 246 10.54 -0.90 12.99
N TYR A 247 11.68 -0.32 13.30
CA TYR A 247 11.95 1.10 13.13
C TYR A 247 13.07 1.28 12.11
N ILE A 248 12.77 1.96 11.00
CA ILE A 248 13.77 2.27 10.00
C ILE A 248 13.72 3.72 9.59
N THR A 249 14.86 4.41 9.57
CA THR A 249 14.86 5.79 9.09
C THR A 249 14.85 5.84 7.56
N THR A 250 15.75 5.11 6.91
CA THR A 250 15.87 5.12 5.45
C THR A 250 16.06 3.72 4.90
N MET A 251 15.27 3.40 3.88
CA MET A 251 15.31 2.12 3.17
C MET A 251 15.34 2.37 1.67
N SER A 252 16.26 1.69 1.00
CA SER A 252 16.29 1.59 -0.46
C SER A 252 16.34 0.12 -0.87
N LEU A 253 15.33 -0.35 -1.60
CA LEU A 253 15.32 -1.70 -2.19
C LEU A 253 15.21 -1.60 -3.72
N TYR A 254 16.06 -2.33 -4.43
CA TYR A 254 16.06 -2.32 -5.89
C TYR A 254 15.23 -3.47 -6.48
N TYR A 255 15.63 -4.72 -6.25
CA TYR A 255 14.88 -5.92 -6.63
C TYR A 255 14.51 -6.76 -5.42
N VAL A 256 13.21 -6.89 -5.19
CA VAL A 256 12.67 -7.65 -4.07
C VAL A 256 11.65 -8.65 -4.58
N TYR A 257 11.91 -9.91 -4.29
CA TYR A 257 10.95 -10.99 -4.45
C TYR A 257 10.64 -11.57 -3.07
N ILE A 258 9.38 -11.46 -2.66
CA ILE A 258 8.90 -12.09 -1.44
C ILE A 258 7.68 -12.95 -1.71
N THR A 259 7.65 -14.18 -1.19
CA THR A 259 6.39 -14.95 -1.24
C THR A 259 5.44 -14.43 -0.16
N THR A 260 5.80 -14.52 1.12
CA THR A 260 4.92 -14.11 2.22
C THR A 260 5.60 -13.13 3.17
N MET A 261 4.98 -11.97 3.42
CA MET A 261 5.36 -11.10 4.54
C MET A 261 4.21 -10.91 5.52
N SER A 262 4.55 -10.95 6.81
CA SER A 262 3.71 -10.45 7.89
C SER A 262 4.46 -9.40 8.70
N LEU A 263 3.92 -8.18 8.79
CA LEU A 263 4.48 -7.11 9.61
C LEU A 263 3.45 -6.61 10.62
N TYR A 264 3.85 -6.46 11.89
CA TYR A 264 2.93 -6.02 12.94
C TYR A 264 3.02 -4.50 13.21
N TYR A 265 4.17 -4.01 13.69
CA TYR A 265 4.45 -2.59 13.91
C TYR A 265 5.63 -2.13 13.07
N VAL A 266 5.34 -1.24 12.13
CA VAL A 266 6.33 -0.70 11.21
C VAL A 266 6.29 0.82 11.24
N TYR A 267 7.42 1.42 11.59
CA TYR A 267 7.65 2.85 11.47
C TYR A 267 8.78 3.08 10.47
N ILE A 268 8.49 3.80 9.39
CA ILE A 268 9.50 4.16 8.39
C ILE A 268 9.41 5.63 8.04
N THR A 269 10.53 6.35 8.09
CA THR A 269 10.52 7.73 7.57
C THR A 269 10.54 7.73 6.04
N THR A 270 11.56 7.15 5.42
CA THR A 270 11.66 7.16 3.94
C THR A 270 11.86 5.75 3.37
N MET A 271 11.09 5.45 2.33
CA MET A 271 11.22 4.23 1.55
C MET A 271 11.28 4.55 0.06
N SER A 272 12.26 3.97 -0.62
CA SER A 272 12.30 3.91 -2.07
C SER A 272 12.39 2.46 -2.54
N LEU A 273 11.47 2.08 -3.43
CA LEU A 273 11.29 0.73 -3.91
C LEU A 273 11.16 0.73 -5.43
N TYR A 274 12.06 0.03 -6.13
CA TYR A 274 12.08 0.06 -7.59
C TYR A 274 11.28 -1.09 -8.22
N TYR A 275 11.68 -2.34 -8.00
CA TYR A 275 10.94 -3.54 -8.43
C TYR A 275 10.59 -4.41 -7.24
N VAL A 276 9.28 -4.54 -7.02
CA VAL A 276 8.74 -5.33 -5.91
C VAL A 276 7.73 -6.32 -6.45
N TYR A 277 8.01 -7.60 -6.23
CA TYR A 277 7.07 -8.69 -6.45
C TYR A 277 6.74 -9.33 -5.10
N ILE A 278 5.45 -9.31 -4.73
CA ILE A 278 5.00 -9.98 -3.52
C ILE A 278 3.77 -10.83 -3.79
N THR A 279 3.75 -12.07 -3.31
CA THR A 279 2.52 -12.86 -3.40
C THR A 279 1.53 -12.40 -2.33
N THR A 280 1.87 -12.55 -1.04
CA THR A 280 0.95 -12.23 0.07
C THR A 280 1.60 -11.27 1.06
N MET A 281 0.87 -10.23 1.43
CA MET A 281 1.27 -9.25 2.43
C MET A 281 0.16 -9.02 3.46
N SER A 282 0.51 -9.12 4.74
CA SER A 282 -0.35 -8.67 5.84
C SER A 282 0.38 -7.65 6.70
N LEU A 283 -0.15 -6.42 6.80
CA LEU A 283 0.38 -5.38 7.68
C LEU A 283 -0.68 -4.92 8.68
N TYR A 284 -0.32 -4.80 9.95
CA TYR A 284 -1.26 -4.40 11.00
C TYR A 284 -1.18 -2.89 11.32
N TYR A 285 -0.05 -2.39 11.81
CA TYR A 285 0.20 -0.97 12.06
C TYR A 285 1.39 -0.48 11.24
N VAL A 286 1.11 0.42 10.32
CA VAL A 286 2.11 1.02 9.44
C VAL A 286 2.04 2.53 9.55
N TYR A 287 3.15 3.15 9.93
CA TYR A 287 3.37 4.58 9.84
C TYR A 287 4.51 4.85 8.87
N ILE A 288 4.20 5.57 7.78
CA ILE A 288 5.21 6.00 6.83
C ILE A 288 5.13 7.50 6.59
N THR A 289 6.26 8.20 6.65
CA THR A 289 6.25 9.59 6.19
C THR A 289 6.24 9.65 4.67
N THR A 290 7.24 9.09 3.99
CA THR A 290 7.34 9.16 2.53
C THR A 290 7.59 7.79 1.91
N MET A 291 6.82 7.45 0.88
CA MET A 291 7.05 6.28 0.04
C MET A 291 7.14 6.69 -1.43
N SER A 292 8.10 6.09 -2.13
CA SER A 292 8.16 6.08 -3.58
C SER A 292 8.30 4.65 -4.09
N LEU A 293 7.41 4.26 -5.01
CA LEU A 293 7.35 2.93 -5.59
C LEU A 293 7.23 3.03 -7.10
N TYR A 294 8.10 2.33 -7.83
CA TYR A 294 8.11 2.39 -9.29
C TYR A 294 7.32 1.26 -9.94
N TYR A 295 7.73 0.00 -9.76
CA TYR A 295 7.02 -1.18 -10.23
C TYR A 295 6.65 -2.10 -9.07
N VAL A 296 5.34 -2.31 -8.93
CA VAL A 296 4.77 -3.09 -7.84
C VAL A 296 3.81 -4.11 -8.42
N TYR A 297 4.08 -5.38 -8.17
CA TYR A 297 3.16 -6.47 -8.43
C TYR A 297 2.83 -7.16 -7.11
N ILE A 298 1.55 -7.14 -6.74
CA ILE A 298 1.09 -7.84 -5.54
C ILE A 298 -0.14 -8.69 -5.83
N THR A 299 -0.11 -9.95 -5.42
CA THR A 299 -1.33 -10.76 -5.55
C THR A 299 -2.34 -10.35 -4.48
N THR A 300 -2.01 -10.50 -3.20
CA THR A 300 -2.96 -10.21 -2.11
C THR A 300 -2.34 -9.30 -1.05
N MET A 301 -3.06 -8.24 -0.68
CA MET A 301 -2.69 -7.33 0.40
C MET A 301 -3.82 -7.17 1.41
N SER A 302 -3.50 -7.31 2.69
CA SER A 302 -4.39 -6.91 3.79
C SER A 302 -3.69 -5.90 4.69
N LEU A 303 -4.25 -4.70 4.82
CA LEU A 303 -3.75 -3.65 5.73
C LEU A 303 -4.83 -3.24 6.74
N TYR A 304 -4.47 -3.16 8.02
CA TYR A 304 -5.43 -2.79 9.06
C TYR A 304 -5.38 -1.29 9.42
N TYR A 305 -4.25 -0.79 9.93
CA TYR A 305 -4.02 0.63 10.21
C TYR A 305 -2.84 1.16 9.42
N VAL A 306 -3.12 2.11 8.54
CA VAL A 306 -2.11 2.74 7.70
C VAL A 306 -2.21 4.25 7.85
N TYR A 307 -1.10 4.85 8.26
CA TYR A 307 -0.90 6.30 8.20
C TYR A 307 0.23 6.61 7.24
N ILE A 308 -0.06 7.36 6.18
CA ILE A 308 0.96 7.83 5.26
C ILE A 308 0.86 9.34 5.07
N THR A 309 1.99 10.05 5.15
CA THR A 309 1.98 11.46 4.73
C THR A 309 2.00 11.57 3.21
N THR A 310 3.01 11.05 2.53
CA THR A 310 3.12 11.16 1.07
C THR A 310 3.40 9.80 0.42
N MET A 311 2.65 9.49 -0.64
CA MET A 311 2.96 8.37 -1.54
C MET A 311 3.02 8.83 -2.99
N SER A 312 3.99 8.28 -3.72
CA SER A 312 3.99 8.25 -5.18
C SER A 312 4.14 6.82 -5.68
N LEU A 313 3.18 6.37 -6.52
CA LEU A 313 3.27 5.08 -7.21
C LEU A 313 3.18 5.28 -8.72
N TYR A 314 4.08 4.63 -9.47
CA TYR A 314 4.10 4.75 -10.94
C TYR A 314 3.33 3.62 -11.64
N TYR A 315 3.76 2.36 -11.50
CA TYR A 315 3.07 1.17 -12.02
C TYR A 315 2.71 0.22 -10.89
N VAL A 316 1.42 0.00 -10.72
CA VAL A 316 0.89 -0.88 -9.69
C VAL A 316 -0.09 -1.86 -10.31
N TYR A 317 0.19 -3.15 -10.11
CA TYR A 317 -0.74 -4.23 -10.39
C TYR A 317 -1.07 -4.95 -9.08
N ILE A 318 -2.35 -4.94 -8.72
CA ILE A 318 -2.84 -5.70 -7.57
C ILE A 318 -4.01 -6.59 -7.95
N THR A 319 -4.00 -7.86 -7.51
CA THR A 319 -5.21 -8.69 -7.66
C THR A 319 -6.23 -8.34 -6.58
N THR A 320 -5.89 -8.49 -5.30
CA THR A 320 -6.82 -8.24 -4.19
C THR A 320 -6.21 -7.31 -3.14
N MET A 321 -6.98 -6.30 -2.73
CA MET A 321 -6.65 -5.46 -1.57
C MET A 321 -7.83 -5.38 -0.62
N SER A 322 -7.53 -5.51 0.68
CA SER A 322 -8.43 -5.14 1.76
C SER A 322 -7.76 -4.13 2.69
N LEU A 323 -8.35 -2.94 2.85
CA LEU A 323 -7.86 -1.92 3.79
C LEU A 323 -8.96 -1.55 4.79
N TYR A 324 -8.62 -1.49 6.08
CA TYR A 324 -9.60 -1.17 7.12
C TYR A 324 -9.57 0.31 7.52
N TYR A 325 -8.47 0.82 8.08
CA TYR A 325 -8.26 2.23 8.42
C TYR A 325 -7.07 2.80 7.67
N VAL A 326 -7.35 3.77 6.81
CA VAL A 326 -6.34 4.44 5.99
C VAL A 326 -6.46 5.95 6.17
N TYR A 327 -5.37 6.56 6.61
CA TYR A 327 -5.20 8.01 6.61
C TYR A 327 -4.04 8.36 5.67
N ILE A 328 -4.33 9.16 4.64
CA ILE A 328 -3.31 9.64 3.74
C ILE A 328 -3.41 11.15 3.56
N THR A 329 -2.29 11.87 3.66
CA THR A 329 -2.31 13.29 3.30
C THR A 329 -2.29 13.46 1.79
N THR A 330 -1.24 12.99 1.10
CA THR A 330 -1.11 13.17 -0.35
C THR A 330 -0.78 11.85 -1.05
N MET A 331 -1.49 11.60 -2.17
CA MET A 331 -1.20 10.48 -3.06
C MET A 331 -1.12 10.96 -4.51
N SER A 332 -0.13 10.45 -5.23
CA SER A 332 -0.08 10.50 -6.69
C SER A 332 0.08 9.09 -7.26
N LEU A 333 -0.80 8.73 -8.18
CA LEU A 333 -0.79 7.42 -8.84
C LEU A 333 -0.87 7.60 -10.36
N TYR A 334 0.02 6.94 -11.10
CA TYR A 334 0.08 7.07 -12.55
C TYR A 334 -0.67 5.96 -13.28
N TYR A 335 -0.21 4.70 -13.18
CA TYR A 335 -0.87 3.52 -13.74
C TYR A 335 -1.23 2.53 -12.65
N VAL A 336 -2.53 2.29 -12.49
CA VAL A 336 -3.05 1.39 -11.48
C VAL A 336 -4.03 0.42 -12.12
N TYR A 337 -3.73 -0.87 -11.99
CA TYR A 337 -4.63 -1.96 -12.33
C TYR A 337 -4.97 -2.74 -11.07
N ILE A 338 -6.27 -2.79 -10.73
CA ILE A 338 -6.72 -3.58 -9.58
C ILE A 338 -7.91 -4.45 -9.95
N THR A 339 -7.88 -5.73 -9.59
CA THR A 339 -9.08 -6.56 -9.80
C THR A 339 -10.10 -6.26 -8.70
N THR A 340 -9.77 -6.46 -7.43
CA THR A 340 -10.73 -6.30 -6.32
C THR A 340 -10.16 -5.41 -5.22
N MET A 341 -10.97 -4.47 -4.76
CA MET A 341 -10.66 -3.60 -3.63
C MET A 341 -11.82 -3.51 -2.66
N SER A 342 -11.53 -3.68 -1.37
CA SER A 342 -12.46 -3.36 -0.29
C SER A 342 -11.81 -2.37 0.69
N LEU A 343 -12.43 -1.20 0.88
CA LEU A 343 -11.98 -0.20 1.86
C LEU A 343 -13.09 0.12 2.86
N TYR A 344 -12.77 0.17 4.15
CA TYR A 344 -13.76 0.45 5.19
C TYR A 344 -13.76 1.92 5.63
N TYR A 345 -12.67 2.43 6.21
CA TYR A 345 -12.49 3.83 6.60
C TYR A 345 -11.29 4.43 5.89
N VAL A 346 -11.57 5.44 5.07
CA VAL A 346 -10.56 6.12 4.28
C VAL A 346 -10.70 7.62 4.48
N TYR A 347 -9.62 8.26 4.94
CA TYR A 347 -9.48 9.70 4.98
C TYR A 347 -8.33 10.11 4.07
N ILE A 348 -8.61 10.95 3.08
CA ILE A 348 -7.57 11.48 2.20
C ILE A 348 -7.69 12.98 2.03
N THR A 349 -6.59 13.71 2.17
CA THR A 349 -6.61 15.13 1.85
C THR A 349 -6.56 15.33 0.34
N THR A 350 -5.50 14.90 -0.34
CA THR A 350 -5.35 15.12 -1.78
C THR A 350 -5.00 13.83 -2.51
N MET A 351 -5.68 13.61 -3.64
CA MET A 351 -5.40 12.49 -4.55
C MET A 351 -5.33 12.99 -5.99
N SER A 352 -4.32 12.52 -6.72
CA SER A 352 -4.28 12.60 -8.18
C SER A 352 -4.07 11.22 -8.78
N LEU A 353 -4.99 10.79 -9.66
CA LEU A 353 -4.85 9.55 -10.42
C LEU A 353 -4.91 9.82 -11.92
N TYR A 354 -3.99 9.22 -12.69
CA TYR A 354 -3.94 9.41 -14.14
C TYR A 354 -4.68 8.31 -14.91
N TYR A 355 -4.20 7.05 -14.84
CA TYR A 355 -4.84 5.88 -15.44
C TYR A 355 -5.19 4.84 -14.38
N VAL A 356 -6.49 4.58 -14.26
CA VAL A 356 -7.02 3.65 -13.28
C VAL A 356 -7.97 2.68 -13.96
N TYR A 357 -7.65 1.39 -13.85
CA TYR A 357 -8.54 0.30 -14.22
C TYR A 357 -8.88 -0.52 -12.98
N ILE A 358 -10.17 -0.61 -12.66
CA ILE A 358 -10.63 -1.43 -11.54
C ILE A 358 -11.79 -2.32 -11.97
N THR A 359 -11.73 -3.61 -11.64
CA THR A 359 -12.91 -4.46 -11.89
C THR A 359 -13.97 -4.20 -10.83
N THR A 360 -13.68 -4.41 -9.54
CA THR A 360 -14.68 -4.26 -8.48
C THR A 360 -14.15 -3.43 -7.33
N MET A 361 -14.91 -2.41 -6.89
CA MET A 361 -14.64 -1.67 -5.66
C MET A 361 -15.84 -1.69 -4.71
N SER A 362 -15.56 -1.87 -3.43
CA SER A 362 -16.50 -1.60 -2.35
C SER A 362 -15.89 -0.64 -1.32
N LEU A 363 -16.50 0.53 -1.10
CA LEU A 363 -16.07 1.49 -0.08
C LEU A 363 -17.20 1.79 0.90
N TYR A 364 -16.91 1.79 2.20
CA TYR A 364 -17.93 2.05 3.23
C TYR A 364 -17.94 3.51 3.72
N TYR A 365 -16.88 3.99 4.34
CA TYR A 365 -16.71 5.39 4.77
C TYR A 365 -15.51 6.03 4.08
N VAL A 366 -15.80 7.05 3.28
CA VAL A 366 -14.79 7.78 2.53
C VAL A 366 -14.95 9.28 2.79
N TYR A 367 -13.89 9.90 3.29
CA TYR A 367 -13.77 11.35 3.36
C TYR A 367 -12.60 11.78 2.48
N ILE A 368 -12.89 12.61 1.49
CA ILE A 368 -11.85 13.19 0.64
C ILE A 368 -11.99 14.71 0.57
N THR A 369 -10.89 15.45 0.72
CA THR A 369 -10.94 16.89 0.42
C THR A 369 -10.88 17.12 -1.07
N THR A 370 -9.81 16.72 -1.76
CA THR A 370 -9.65 16.98 -3.20
C THR A 370 -9.29 15.71 -3.97
N MET A 371 -9.98 15.47 -5.08
CA MET A 371 -9.57 14.46 -6.08
C MET A 371 -9.50 15.05 -7.48
N SER A 372 -8.47 14.63 -8.22
CA SER A 372 -8.42 14.76 -9.68
C SER A 372 -8.17 13.40 -10.32
N LEU A 373 -9.08 12.98 -11.21
CA LEU A 373 -8.93 11.75 -11.99
C LEU A 373 -8.99 12.05 -13.49
N TYR A 374 -8.07 11.48 -14.26
CA TYR A 374 -8.02 11.73 -15.71
C TYR A 374 -8.71 10.63 -16.51
N TYR A 375 -8.22 9.38 -16.47
CA TYR A 375 -8.83 8.22 -17.12
C TYR A 375 -9.17 7.16 -16.08
N VAL A 376 -10.47 6.86 -15.99
CA VAL A 376 -11.01 5.89 -15.03
C VAL A 376 -11.92 4.93 -15.76
N TYR A 377 -11.60 3.64 -15.68
CA TYR A 377 -12.45 2.55 -16.09
C TYR A 377 -12.80 1.70 -14.87
N ILE A 378 -14.09 1.57 -14.57
CA ILE A 378 -14.55 0.70 -13.49
C ILE A 378 -15.71 -0.18 -13.94
N THR A 379 -15.63 -1.48 -13.67
CA THR A 379 -16.80 -2.33 -13.95
C THR A 379 -17.87 -2.13 -12.87
N THR A 380 -17.57 -2.44 -11.61
CA THR A 380 -18.55 -2.35 -10.52
C THR A 380 -18.03 -1.53 -9.35
N MET A 381 -18.90 -0.67 -8.83
CA MET A 381 -18.62 0.22 -7.70
C MET A 381 -19.81 0.24 -6.75
N SER A 382 -19.54 0.00 -5.47
CA SER A 382 -20.51 0.23 -4.39
C SER A 382 -19.92 1.15 -3.32
N LEU A 383 -20.55 2.30 -3.08
CA LEU A 383 -20.16 3.23 -2.02
C LEU A 383 -21.32 3.48 -1.05
N TYR A 384 -21.04 3.46 0.26
CA TYR A 384 -22.08 3.65 1.27
C TYR A 384 -22.14 5.09 1.81
N TYR A 385 -21.09 5.57 2.47
CA TYR A 385 -20.96 6.94 2.98
C TYR A 385 -19.77 7.63 2.33
N VAL A 386 -20.06 8.67 1.54
CA VAL A 386 -19.05 9.43 0.82
C VAL A 386 -19.23 10.91 1.10
N TYR A 387 -18.19 11.54 1.62
CA TYR A 387 -18.07 12.99 1.73
C TYR A 387 -16.90 13.46 0.89
N ILE A 388 -17.18 14.34 -0.07
CA ILE A 388 -16.13 14.94 -0.88
C ILE A 388 -16.29 16.45 -0.97
N THR A 389 -15.20 17.20 -0.75
CA THR A 389 -15.27 18.64 -0.98
C THR A 389 -15.19 18.94 -2.48
N THR A 390 -14.11 18.59 -3.16
CA THR A 390 -13.93 18.89 -4.58
C THR A 390 -13.52 17.66 -5.38
N MET A 391 -14.17 17.49 -6.53
CA MET A 391 -13.88 16.44 -7.49
C MET A 391 -13.79 16.99 -8.90
N SER A 392 -12.78 16.55 -9.63
CA SER A 392 -12.65 16.78 -11.06
C SER A 392 -12.37 15.47 -11.78
N LEU A 393 -13.24 15.07 -12.71
CA LEU A 393 -13.07 13.87 -13.53
C LEU A 393 -13.11 14.23 -15.01
N TYR A 394 -12.17 13.71 -15.80
CA TYR A 394 -12.11 14.00 -17.23
C TYR A 394 -12.77 12.93 -18.09
N TYR A 395 -12.26 11.69 -18.08
CA TYR A 395 -12.84 10.54 -18.77
C TYR A 395 -13.18 9.43 -17.78
N VAL A 396 -14.47 9.12 -17.71
CA VAL A 396 -15.00 8.11 -16.79
C VAL A 396 -15.90 7.15 -17.55
N TYR A 397 -15.54 5.88 -17.50
CA TYR A 397 -16.39 4.78 -17.95
C TYR A 397 -16.74 3.88 -16.78
N ILE A 398 -18.03 3.73 -16.49
CA ILE A 398 -18.48 2.84 -15.44
C ILE A 398 -19.60 1.94 -15.93
N THR A 399 -19.53 0.63 -15.66
CA THR A 399 -20.68 -0.23 -15.98
C THR A 399 -21.76 -0.06 -14.93
N THR A 400 -21.49 -0.36 -13.66
CA THR A 400 -22.50 -0.31 -12.60
C THR A 400 -22.01 0.48 -11.40
N MET A 401 -22.79 1.47 -10.94
CA MET A 401 -22.57 2.14 -9.67
C MET A 401 -23.81 2.05 -8.77
N SER A 402 -23.56 1.81 -7.48
CA SER A 402 -24.56 2.00 -6.42
C SER A 402 -23.98 2.91 -5.33
N LEU A 403 -24.65 4.03 -5.05
CA LEU A 403 -24.28 4.94 -3.96
C LEU A 403 -25.45 5.12 -2.98
N TYR A 404 -25.18 5.06 -1.67
CA TYR A 404 -26.25 5.22 -0.67
C TYR A 404 -26.33 6.63 -0.09
N TYR A 405 -25.30 7.12 0.60
CA TYR A 405 -25.20 8.48 1.13
C TYR A 405 -24.01 9.21 0.54
N VAL A 406 -24.29 10.25 -0.24
CA VAL A 406 -23.27 11.05 -0.90
C VAL A 406 -23.50 12.52 -0.58
N TYR A 407 -22.45 13.16 -0.04
CA TYR A 407 -22.37 14.60 0.10
C TYR A 407 -21.19 15.12 -0.72
N ILE A 408 -21.47 16.00 -1.68
CA ILE A 408 -20.42 16.64 -2.45
C ILE A 408 -20.61 18.16 -2.48
N THR A 409 -19.55 18.92 -2.22
CA THR A 409 -19.63 20.38 -2.43
C THR A 409 -19.52 20.72 -3.92
N THR A 410 -18.43 20.36 -4.58
CA THR A 410 -18.22 20.69 -5.99
C THR A 410 -17.81 19.47 -6.82
N MET A 411 -18.47 19.27 -7.95
CA MET A 411 -18.10 18.28 -8.96
C MET A 411 -18.01 18.93 -10.33
N SER A 412 -16.95 18.62 -11.06
CA SER A 412 -16.86 18.86 -12.51
C SER A 412 -16.55 17.56 -13.24
N LEU A 413 -17.41 17.19 -14.20
CA LEU A 413 -17.20 16.01 -15.05
C LEU A 413 -17.25 16.42 -16.53
N TYR A 414 -16.29 15.93 -17.32
CA TYR A 414 -16.23 16.28 -18.74
C TYR A 414 -16.87 15.20 -19.64
N TYR A 415 -16.32 13.99 -19.66
CA TYR A 415 -16.88 12.84 -20.39
C TYR A 415 -17.20 11.70 -19.44
N VAL A 416 -18.49 11.37 -19.37
CA VAL A 416 -19.01 10.33 -18.49
C VAL A 416 -19.90 9.39 -19.28
N TYR A 417 -19.53 8.11 -19.26
CA TYR A 417 -20.36 7.02 -19.77
C TYR A 417 -20.70 6.08 -18.61
N ILE A 418 -21.99 5.90 -18.34
CA ILE A 418 -22.43 4.96 -17.32
C ILE A 418 -23.55 4.06 -17.84
N THR A 419 -23.44 2.74 -17.64
CA THR A 419 -24.56 1.87 -18.01
C THR A 419 -25.67 1.96 -16.96
N THR A 420 -25.40 1.64 -15.70
CA THR A 420 -26.43 1.64 -14.65
C THR A 420 -25.98 2.41 -13.43
N MET A 421 -26.85 3.29 -12.92
CA MET A 421 -26.64 4.03 -11.69
C MET A 421 -27.85 3.92 -10.77
N SER A 422 -27.60 3.66 -9.49
CA SER A 422 -28.60 3.79 -8.43
C SER A 422 -28.06 4.66 -7.31
N LEU A 423 -28.74 5.78 -6.99
CA LEU A 423 -28.38 6.64 -5.87
C LEU A 423 -29.57 6.79 -4.91
N TYR A 424 -29.33 6.67 -3.61
CA TYR A 424 -30.40 6.75 -2.62
C TYR A 424 -30.53 8.15 -1.99
N TYR A 425 -29.50 8.65 -1.31
CA TYR A 425 -29.43 9.99 -0.72
C TYR A 425 -28.24 10.75 -1.29
N VAL A 426 -28.53 11.81 -2.04
CA VAL A 426 -27.51 12.65 -2.66
C VAL A 426 -27.76 14.10 -2.30
N TYR A 427 -26.73 14.73 -1.72
CA TYR A 427 -26.66 16.17 -1.55
C TYR A 427 -25.49 16.72 -2.34
N ILE A 428 -25.76 17.61 -3.29
CA ILE A 428 -24.71 18.31 -4.02
C ILE A 428 -24.93 19.80 -3.97
N THR A 429 -23.89 20.59 -3.67
CA THR A 429 -24.01 22.04 -3.84
C THR A 429 -23.91 22.41 -5.32
N THR A 430 -22.82 22.06 -6.00
CA THR A 430 -22.62 22.45 -7.40
C THR A 430 -22.18 21.25 -8.25
N MET A 431 -22.83 21.06 -9.39
CA MET A 431 -22.36 20.16 -10.44
C MET A 431 -22.27 20.89 -11.78
N SER A 432 -21.20 20.60 -12.52
CA SER A 432 -21.11 20.89 -13.95
C SER A 432 -20.77 19.61 -14.71
N LEU A 433 -21.62 19.24 -15.69
CA LEU A 433 -21.36 18.10 -16.57
C LEU A 433 -21.40 18.55 -18.03
N TYR A 434 -20.42 18.13 -18.82
CA TYR A 434 -20.35 18.53 -20.23
C TYR A 434 -20.96 17.47 -21.17
N TYR A 435 -20.41 16.26 -21.23
CA TYR A 435 -20.94 15.14 -21.99
C TYR A 435 -21.27 13.96 -21.08
N VAL A 436 -22.54 13.61 -21.02
CA VAL A 436 -23.04 12.52 -20.20
C VAL A 436 -23.89 11.58 -21.04
N TYR A 437 -23.52 10.32 -21.04
CA TYR A 437 -24.33 9.23 -21.56
C TYR A 437 -24.65 8.26 -20.44
N ILE A 438 -25.94 8.07 -20.15
CA ILE A 438 -26.38 7.08 -19.19
C ILE A 438 -27.46 6.17 -19.79
N THR A 439 -27.33 4.85 -19.64
CA THR A 439 -28.47 3.98 -20.03
C THR A 439 -29.57 4.05 -18.98
N THR A 440 -29.29 3.69 -17.73
CA THR A 440 -30.31 3.64 -16.68
C THR A 440 -29.87 4.40 -15.43
N MET A 441 -30.75 5.25 -14.91
CA MET A 441 -30.57 5.95 -13.64
C MET A 441 -31.81 5.77 -12.76
N SER A 442 -31.57 5.46 -11.49
CA SER A 442 -32.57 5.53 -10.44
C SER A 442 -32.08 6.40 -9.30
N LEU A 443 -32.82 7.45 -8.94
CA LEU A 443 -32.51 8.30 -7.79
C LEU A 443 -33.71 8.40 -6.85
N TYR A 444 -33.48 8.25 -5.54
CA TYR A 444 -34.56 8.29 -4.56
C TYR A 444 -34.72 9.67 -3.90
N TYR A 445 -33.71 10.15 -3.18
CA TYR A 445 -33.67 11.48 -2.57
C TYR A 445 -32.48 12.28 -3.09
N VAL A 446 -32.77 13.35 -3.80
CA VAL A 446 -31.77 14.21 -4.41
C VAL A 446 -32.03 15.66 -4.02
N TYR A 447 -31.02 16.28 -3.42
CA TYR A 447 -30.98 17.72 -3.19
C TYR A 447 -29.80 18.31 -3.94
N ILE A 448 -30.07 19.26 -4.84
CA ILE A 448 -29.01 19.96 -5.55
C ILE A 448 -29.24 21.47 -5.50
N THR A 449 -28.21 22.24 -5.17
CA THR A 449 -28.35 23.71 -5.28
C THR A 449 -28.24 24.13 -6.75
N THR A 450 -27.12 23.88 -7.41
CA THR A 450 -26.92 24.30 -8.80
C THR A 450 -26.45 23.16 -9.69
N MET A 451 -27.07 23.07 -10.87
CA MET A 451 -26.72 22.11 -11.92
C MET A 451 -26.61 22.81 -13.26
N SER A 452 -25.51 22.54 -13.97
CA SER A 452 -25.37 22.85 -15.39
C SER A 452 -24.99 21.61 -16.18
N LEU A 453 -25.84 21.24 -17.15
CA LEU A 453 -25.57 20.13 -18.07
C LEU A 453 -25.61 20.63 -19.52
N TYR A 454 -24.60 20.27 -20.30
CA TYR A 454 -24.53 20.71 -21.69
C TYR A 454 -25.11 19.69 -22.67
N TYR A 455 -24.52 18.50 -22.77
CA TYR A 455 -25.01 17.38 -23.58
C TYR A 455 -25.33 16.17 -22.70
N VAL A 456 -26.61 15.81 -22.67
CA VAL A 456 -27.09 14.68 -21.88
C VAL A 456 -27.91 13.76 -22.76
N TYR A 457 -27.52 12.49 -22.78
CA TYR A 457 -28.31 11.41 -23.34
C TYR A 457 -28.63 10.41 -22.25
N ILE A 458 -29.93 10.19 -21.99
CA ILE A 458 -30.37 9.15 -21.06
C ILE A 458 -31.40 8.24 -21.71
N THR A 459 -31.26 6.91 -21.56
CA THR A 459 -32.35 6.03 -22.00
C THR A 459 -33.48 6.02 -20.97
N THR A 460 -33.23 5.68 -19.71
CA THR A 460 -34.29 5.62 -18.68
C THR A 460 -33.87 6.34 -17.40
N MET A 461 -34.73 7.23 -16.91
CA MET A 461 -34.59 7.85 -15.60
C MET A 461 -35.83 7.62 -14.75
N SER A 462 -35.62 7.23 -13.50
CA SER A 462 -36.66 7.26 -12.46
C SER A 462 -36.18 8.09 -11.27
N LEU A 463 -36.91 9.16 -10.93
CA LEU A 463 -36.63 9.98 -9.75
C LEU A 463 -37.84 10.01 -8.81
N TYR A 464 -37.61 9.81 -7.52
CA TYR A 464 -38.71 9.80 -6.54
C TYR A 464 -38.90 11.15 -5.84
N TYR A 465 -37.91 11.64 -5.09
CA TYR A 465 -37.90 12.95 -4.45
C TYR A 465 -36.72 13.78 -4.92
N VAL A 466 -37.02 14.88 -5.59
CA VAL A 466 -36.02 15.78 -6.16
C VAL A 466 -36.30 17.20 -5.72
N TYR A 467 -35.30 17.82 -5.10
CA TYR A 467 -35.28 19.26 -4.82
C TYR A 467 -34.10 19.89 -5.54
N ILE A 468 -34.37 20.86 -6.41
CA ILE A 468 -33.31 21.59 -7.10
C ILE A 468 -33.56 23.09 -7.02
N THR A 469 -32.55 23.88 -6.65
CA THR A 469 -32.71 25.34 -6.71
C THR A 469 -32.59 25.80 -8.15
N THR A 470 -31.46 25.58 -8.82
CA THR A 470 -31.26 26.04 -10.19
C THR A 470 -30.78 24.92 -11.10
N MET A 471 -31.43 24.79 -12.25
CA MET A 471 -31.06 23.88 -13.33
C MET A 471 -30.94 24.64 -14.64
N SER A 472 -29.85 24.36 -15.35
CA SER A 472 -29.66 24.77 -16.74
C SER A 472 -29.27 23.55 -17.57
N LEU A 473 -30.08 23.25 -18.60
CA LEU A 473 -29.81 22.18 -19.54
C LEU A 473 -29.84 22.71 -20.97
N TYR A 474 -28.81 22.39 -21.76
CA TYR A 474 -28.73 22.88 -23.13
C TYR A 474 -29.26 21.88 -24.15
N TYR A 475 -28.65 20.70 -24.28
CA TYR A 475 -29.10 19.62 -25.13
C TYR A 475 -29.39 18.37 -24.32
N VAL A 476 -30.66 17.98 -24.31
CA VAL A 476 -31.14 16.84 -23.55
C VAL A 476 -31.95 15.93 -24.44
N TYR A 477 -31.53 14.66 -24.51
CA TYR A 477 -32.28 13.59 -25.12
C TYR A 477 -32.60 12.54 -24.06
N ILE A 478 -33.89 12.26 -23.86
CA ILE A 478 -34.32 11.20 -22.94
C ILE A 478 -35.34 10.30 -23.60
N THR A 479 -35.21 8.98 -23.49
CA THR A 479 -36.30 8.12 -23.94
C THR A 479 -37.41 8.07 -22.90
N THR A 480 -37.13 7.61 -21.68
CA THR A 480 -38.16 7.45 -20.65
C THR A 480 -37.78 8.19 -19.37
N MET A 481 -38.75 8.93 -18.83
CA MET A 481 -38.64 9.68 -17.59
C MET A 481 -39.87 9.44 -16.73
N SER A 482 -39.65 9.08 -15.47
CA SER A 482 -40.69 9.06 -14.45
C SER A 482 -40.24 9.86 -13.23
N LEU A 483 -40.98 10.91 -12.87
CA LEU A 483 -40.73 11.71 -11.67
C LEU A 483 -41.94 11.69 -10.75
N TYR A 484 -41.74 11.41 -9.47
CA TYR A 484 -42.87 11.33 -8.52
C TYR A 484 -43.09 12.62 -7.75
N TYR A 485 -42.10 13.12 -7.00
CA TYR A 485 -42.13 14.40 -6.29
C TYR A 485 -40.95 15.26 -6.71
N VAL A 486 -41.26 16.38 -7.34
CA VAL A 486 -40.25 17.32 -7.84
C VAL A 486 -40.57 18.72 -7.35
N TYR A 487 -39.58 19.35 -6.73
CA TYR A 487 -39.59 20.77 -6.41
C TYR A 487 -38.40 21.43 -7.11
N ILE A 488 -38.67 22.39 -7.98
CA ILE A 488 -37.61 23.18 -8.60
C ILE A 488 -37.90 24.68 -8.44
N THR A 489 -36.90 25.47 -8.04
CA THR A 489 -37.08 26.93 -8.09
C THR A 489 -36.96 27.43 -9.52
N THR A 490 -35.81 27.24 -10.18
CA THR A 490 -35.60 27.73 -11.54
C THR A 490 -35.12 26.63 -12.47
N MET A 491 -35.77 26.52 -13.62
CA MET A 491 -35.36 25.64 -14.71
C MET A 491 -35.25 26.44 -16.00
N SER A 492 -34.14 26.21 -16.71
CA SER A 492 -33.96 26.67 -18.09
C SER A 492 -33.56 25.49 -18.95
N LEU A 493 -34.36 25.19 -19.98
CA LEU A 493 -34.07 24.15 -20.96
C LEU A 493 -34.07 24.75 -22.37
N TYR A 494 -33.03 24.47 -23.14
CA TYR A 494 -32.91 25.03 -24.49
C TYR A 494 -33.42 24.06 -25.56
N TYR A 495 -32.79 22.90 -25.72
CA TYR A 495 -33.21 21.83 -26.63
C TYR A 495 -33.48 20.55 -25.87
N VAL A 496 -34.73 20.12 -25.89
CA VAL A 496 -35.19 18.93 -25.19
C VAL A 496 -35.97 18.04 -26.13
N TYR A 497 -35.54 16.79 -26.21
CA TYR A 497 -36.29 15.72 -26.85
C TYR A 497 -36.59 14.64 -25.83
N ILE A 498 -37.87 14.33 -25.63
CA ILE A 498 -38.28 13.24 -24.75
C ILE A 498 -39.30 12.35 -25.45
N THR A 499 -39.14 11.03 -25.41
CA THR A 499 -40.22 10.17 -25.91
C THR A 499 -41.34 10.10 -24.86
N THR A 500 -41.08 9.50 -23.71
CA THR A 500 -42.11 9.34 -22.68
C THR A 500 -41.76 10.05 -21.37
N MET A 501 -42.70 10.84 -20.87
CA MET A 501 -42.63 11.53 -19.59
C MET A 501 -43.85 11.22 -18.74
N SER A 502 -43.61 10.88 -17.47
CA SER A 502 -44.65 10.79 -16.45
C SER A 502 -44.23 11.60 -15.22
N LEU A 503 -45.07 12.56 -14.82
CA LEU A 503 -44.85 13.38 -13.64
C LEU A 503 -46.09 13.32 -12.73
N TYR A 504 -45.87 12.99 -11.45
CA TYR A 504 -46.99 12.86 -10.52
C TYR A 504 -47.24 14.12 -9.69
N TYR A 505 -46.28 14.57 -8.90
CA TYR A 505 -46.33 15.83 -8.12
C TYR A 505 -45.16 16.72 -8.50
N VAL A 506 -45.47 17.87 -9.08
CA VAL A 506 -44.47 18.83 -9.55
C VAL A 506 -44.81 20.22 -9.05
N TYR A 507 -43.85 20.85 -8.40
CA TYR A 507 -43.89 22.26 -8.05
C TYR A 507 -42.70 22.98 -8.70
N ILE A 508 -42.98 23.99 -9.51
CA ILE A 508 -41.91 24.79 -10.13
C ILE A 508 -42.21 26.29 -9.98
N THR A 509 -41.23 27.08 -9.53
CA THR A 509 -41.46 28.54 -9.47
C THR A 509 -41.28 29.20 -10.83
N THR A 510 -40.19 28.89 -11.54
CA THR A 510 -39.93 29.46 -12.87
C THR A 510 -39.42 28.40 -13.84
N MET A 511 -40.02 28.38 -15.03
CA MET A 511 -39.65 27.51 -16.13
C MET A 511 -39.50 28.31 -17.41
N SER A 512 -38.37 28.14 -18.08
CA SER A 512 -38.18 28.60 -19.46
C SER A 512 -37.78 27.43 -20.35
N LEU A 513 -38.59 27.18 -21.37
CA LEU A 513 -38.35 26.17 -22.39
C LEU A 513 -38.33 26.81 -23.77
N TYR A 514 -37.26 26.58 -24.52
CA TYR A 514 -37.11 27.17 -25.84
C TYR A 514 -37.59 26.22 -26.96
N TYR A 515 -36.94 25.07 -27.14
CA TYR A 515 -37.33 24.02 -28.09
C TYR A 515 -37.57 22.71 -27.36
N VAL A 516 -38.82 22.26 -27.39
CA VAL A 516 -39.22 21.00 -26.75
C VAL A 516 -40.01 20.15 -27.72
N TYR A 517 -39.58 18.90 -27.85
CA TYR A 517 -40.32 17.86 -28.52
C TYR A 517 -40.60 16.75 -27.52
N ILE A 518 -41.88 16.44 -27.30
CA ILE A 518 -42.27 15.28 -26.51
C ILE A 518 -43.22 14.38 -27.31
N THR A 519 -43.02 13.06 -27.31
CA THR A 519 -44.06 12.17 -27.87
C THR A 519 -45.20 12.04 -26.87
N THR A 520 -44.99 11.48 -25.69
CA THR A 520 -46.05 11.27 -24.69
C THR A 520 -45.72 11.92 -23.35
N MET A 521 -46.64 12.74 -22.84
CA MET A 521 -46.58 13.34 -21.51
C MET A 521 -47.81 12.96 -20.69
N SER A 522 -47.58 12.58 -19.44
CA SER A 522 -48.63 12.46 -18.43
C SER A 522 -48.27 13.28 -17.19
N LEU A 523 -49.16 14.20 -16.80
CA LEU A 523 -49.00 15.06 -15.64
C LEU A 523 -50.23 14.91 -14.74
N TYR A 524 -50.01 14.58 -13.46
CA TYR A 524 -51.11 14.36 -12.53
C TYR A 524 -51.39 15.58 -11.65
N TYR A 525 -50.45 16.03 -10.83
CA TYR A 525 -50.53 17.23 -10.00
C TYR A 525 -49.36 18.16 -10.30
N VAL A 526 -49.66 19.31 -10.90
CA VAL A 526 -48.64 20.28 -11.30
C VAL A 526 -49.03 21.66 -10.82
N TYR A 527 -48.11 22.31 -10.10
CA TYR A 527 -48.19 23.70 -9.73
C TYR A 527 -47.00 24.44 -10.33
N ILE A 528 -47.26 25.47 -11.14
CA ILE A 528 -46.21 26.32 -11.68
C ILE A 528 -46.54 27.79 -11.45
N THR A 529 -45.59 28.55 -10.91
CA THR A 529 -45.80 30.00 -10.81
C THR A 529 -45.65 30.63 -12.19
N THR A 530 -44.47 30.56 -12.80
CA THR A 530 -44.23 31.14 -14.13
C THR A 530 -43.71 30.13 -15.13
N MET A 531 -44.31 30.14 -16.32
CA MET A 531 -43.95 29.30 -17.45
C MET A 531 -43.78 30.14 -18.70
N SER A 532 -42.68 29.92 -19.41
CA SER A 532 -42.44 30.48 -20.74
C SER A 532 -42.06 29.37 -21.70
N LEU A 533 -42.85 29.20 -22.75
CA LEU A 533 -42.67 28.20 -23.80
C LEU A 533 -42.60 28.89 -25.15
N TYR A 534 -41.51 28.67 -25.89
CA TYR A 534 -41.32 29.28 -27.20
C TYR A 534 -41.77 28.35 -28.34
N TYR A 535 -41.10 27.21 -28.54
CA TYR A 535 -41.45 26.20 -29.52
C TYR A 535 -41.65 24.85 -28.84
N VAL A 536 -42.90 24.39 -28.82
CA VAL A 536 -43.26 23.12 -28.18
C VAL A 536 -44.09 22.27 -29.13
N TYR A 537 -43.65 21.05 -29.34
CA TYR A 537 -44.39 20.03 -30.07
C TYR A 537 -44.65 18.83 -29.16
N ILE A 538 -45.92 18.44 -29.01
CA ILE A 538 -46.28 17.27 -28.23
C ILE A 538 -47.24 16.37 -29.00
N THR A 539 -46.98 15.07 -29.09
CA THR A 539 -47.97 14.19 -29.73
C THR A 539 -49.14 13.94 -28.79
N THR A 540 -48.93 13.37 -27.61
CA THR A 540 -49.99 13.04 -26.67
C THR A 540 -49.74 13.64 -25.30
N MET A 541 -50.74 14.33 -24.77
CA MET A 541 -50.70 14.98 -23.46
C MET A 541 -51.91 14.58 -22.62
N SER A 542 -51.67 14.10 -21.41
CA SER A 542 -52.72 13.92 -20.40
C SER A 542 -52.44 14.76 -19.16
N LEU A 543 -53.35 15.68 -18.82
CA LEU A 543 -53.27 16.54 -17.65
C LEU A 543 -54.45 16.28 -16.72
N TYR A 544 -54.19 16.01 -15.45
CA TYR A 544 -55.26 15.77 -14.49
C TYR A 544 -55.56 16.99 -13.61
N TYR A 545 -54.63 17.44 -12.78
CA TYR A 545 -54.73 18.64 -11.94
C TYR A 545 -53.54 19.57 -12.19
N VAL A 546 -53.80 20.67 -12.87
CA VAL A 546 -52.75 21.65 -13.21
C VAL A 546 -53.17 23.05 -12.76
N TYR A 547 -52.30 23.70 -12.01
CA TYR A 547 -52.44 25.09 -11.60
C TYR A 547 -51.24 25.89 -12.10
N ILE A 548 -51.50 26.96 -12.86
CA ILE A 548 -50.44 27.85 -13.33
C ILE A 548 -50.80 29.31 -13.06
N THR A 549 -49.90 30.11 -12.49
CA THR A 549 -50.20 31.54 -12.32
C THR A 549 -49.98 32.29 -13.62
N THR A 550 -48.79 32.21 -14.22
CA THR A 550 -48.47 32.92 -15.46
C THR A 550 -47.91 31.98 -16.51
N MET A 551 -48.48 32.09 -17.72
CA MET A 551 -48.08 31.32 -18.89
C MET A 551 -47.87 32.25 -20.08
N SER A 552 -46.73 32.10 -20.74
CA SER A 552 -46.51 32.64 -22.08
C SER A 552 -46.20 31.52 -23.07
N LEU A 553 -47.00 31.45 -24.12
CA LEU A 553 -46.86 30.47 -25.20
C LEU A 553 -46.70 31.21 -26.52
N TYR A 554 -45.60 30.95 -27.22
CA TYR A 554 -45.39 31.52 -28.56
C TYR A 554 -45.90 30.57 -29.65
N TYR A 555 -45.33 29.37 -29.75
CA TYR A 555 -45.70 28.38 -30.76
C TYR A 555 -45.83 27.00 -30.13
N VAL A 556 -47.07 26.51 -30.04
CA VAL A 556 -47.37 25.21 -29.43
C VAL A 556 -48.23 24.37 -30.37
N TYR A 557 -47.77 23.15 -30.64
CA TYR A 557 -48.49 22.17 -31.43
C TYR A 557 -48.74 20.91 -30.62
N ILE A 558 -50.01 20.49 -30.50
CA ILE A 558 -50.36 19.26 -29.78
C ILE A 558 -51.32 18.38 -30.58
N THR A 559 -51.00 17.10 -30.79
CA THR A 559 -51.92 16.24 -31.56
C THR A 559 -53.12 15.80 -30.72
N THR A 560 -52.89 15.19 -29.56
CA THR A 560 -53.96 14.66 -28.71
C THR A 560 -53.82 15.19 -27.29
N MET A 561 -54.88 15.78 -26.77
CA MET A 561 -54.96 16.32 -25.42
C MET A 561 -56.12 15.68 -24.65
N SER A 562 -55.88 15.31 -23.40
CA SER A 562 -56.91 14.97 -22.41
C SER A 562 -56.70 15.79 -21.15
N LEU A 563 -57.74 16.51 -20.72
CA LEU A 563 -57.73 17.40 -19.57
C LEU A 563 -58.79 16.97 -18.56
N TYR A 564 -58.51 17.10 -17.27
CA TYR A 564 -59.53 16.94 -16.23
C TYR A 564 -59.82 18.27 -15.54
N TYR A 565 -58.84 18.80 -14.80
CA TYR A 565 -58.92 20.04 -14.04
C TYR A 565 -57.69 20.91 -14.31
N VAL A 566 -57.89 22.04 -14.98
CA VAL A 566 -56.83 23.01 -15.26
C VAL A 566 -57.26 24.41 -14.84
N TYR A 567 -56.42 25.08 -14.07
CA TYR A 567 -56.63 26.45 -13.64
C TYR A 567 -55.44 27.32 -14.00
N ILE A 568 -55.67 28.40 -14.76
CA ILE A 568 -54.61 29.33 -15.14
C ILE A 568 -55.03 30.78 -14.89
N THR A 569 -54.25 31.54 -14.12
CA THR A 569 -54.63 32.93 -13.80
C THR A 569 -54.38 33.87 -14.97
N THR A 570 -53.20 33.81 -15.58
CA THR A 570 -52.82 34.69 -16.69
C THR A 570 -52.20 33.88 -17.83
N MET A 571 -52.76 34.06 -19.03
CA MET A 571 -52.32 33.40 -20.26
C MET A 571 -52.00 34.45 -21.32
N SER A 572 -50.85 34.30 -21.98
CA SER A 572 -50.53 34.99 -23.24
C SER A 572 -50.23 33.97 -24.33
N LEU A 573 -50.93 34.10 -25.45
CA LEU A 573 -50.90 33.15 -26.57
C LEU A 573 -50.61 33.88 -27.88
N TYR A 574 -49.60 33.42 -28.61
CA TYR A 574 -49.37 33.86 -29.99
C TYR A 574 -49.96 32.86 -30.99
N TYR A 575 -49.50 31.61 -30.98
CA TYR A 575 -49.97 30.55 -31.88
C TYR A 575 -50.05 29.19 -31.18
N VAL A 576 -51.26 28.64 -31.12
CA VAL A 576 -51.53 27.31 -30.56
C VAL A 576 -52.40 26.48 -31.51
N TYR A 577 -51.96 25.26 -31.80
CA TYR A 577 -52.67 24.32 -32.67
C TYR A 577 -52.88 22.98 -31.99
N ILE A 578 -54.14 22.54 -31.89
CA ILE A 578 -54.51 21.28 -31.24
C ILE A 578 -55.43 20.45 -32.14
N THR A 579 -55.03 19.21 -32.48
CA THR A 579 -55.83 18.40 -33.43
C THR A 579 -57.02 17.71 -32.76
N THR A 580 -56.84 17.10 -31.59
CA THR A 580 -57.89 16.31 -30.93
C THR A 580 -57.92 16.54 -29.42
N MET A 581 -59.11 16.77 -28.89
CA MET A 581 -59.40 17.00 -27.47
C MET A 581 -60.46 15.98 -27.01
N SER A 582 -60.05 14.98 -26.23
CA SER A 582 -60.86 13.75 -25.99
C SER A 582 -61.57 13.67 -24.63
N SER A 583 -61.20 14.51 -23.66
CA SER A 583 -61.92 14.63 -22.40
C SER A 583 -61.59 15.98 -21.73
N VAL A 584 -62.61 16.72 -21.29
CA VAL A 584 -62.47 17.96 -20.52
C VAL A 584 -63.57 18.00 -19.46
N LEU A 585 -63.21 17.96 -18.17
CA LEU A 585 -64.19 18.13 -17.10
C LEU A 585 -64.37 19.62 -16.74
N CYS A 586 -63.28 20.35 -16.52
CA CYS A 586 -63.32 21.77 -16.15
C CYS A 586 -61.99 22.51 -16.43
N VAL A 587 -62.10 23.69 -17.02
CA VAL A 587 -60.97 24.59 -17.28
C VAL A 587 -61.37 26.02 -16.89
N HIS A 588 -60.51 26.70 -16.13
CA HIS A 588 -60.74 28.06 -15.64
C HIS A 588 -59.61 29.01 -16.03
N TYR A 589 -60.01 30.17 -16.57
CA TYR A 589 -59.13 31.27 -16.92
C TYR A 589 -59.61 32.57 -16.27
N HIS A 590 -58.68 33.41 -15.80
CA HIS A 590 -59.01 34.74 -15.24
C HIS A 590 -58.57 35.90 -16.15
N TYR A 591 -57.44 35.77 -16.88
CA TYR A 591 -57.02 36.77 -17.85
C TYR A 591 -56.30 36.12 -19.03
N VAL A 592 -56.78 36.36 -20.26
CA VAL A 592 -56.26 35.75 -21.48
C VAL A 592 -56.02 36.81 -22.55
N SER A 593 -54.82 36.86 -23.12
CA SER A 593 -54.51 37.61 -24.33
C SER A 593 -54.16 36.65 -25.48
N VAL A 594 -54.86 36.77 -26.61
CA VAL A 594 -54.81 35.80 -27.71
C VAL A 594 -54.67 36.49 -29.06
N LEU A 595 -53.80 35.97 -29.93
CA LEU A 595 -53.74 36.36 -31.34
C LEU A 595 -54.34 35.30 -32.29
N CYS A 596 -54.05 34.01 -32.14
CA CYS A 596 -54.60 32.94 -32.98
C CYS A 596 -54.60 31.56 -32.29
N VAL A 597 -55.72 30.82 -32.35
CA VAL A 597 -55.89 29.46 -31.81
C VAL A 597 -56.73 28.62 -32.77
N HIS A 598 -56.34 27.36 -33.04
CA HIS A 598 -57.05 26.46 -33.93
C HIS A 598 -57.30 25.07 -33.32
N TYR A 599 -58.54 24.59 -33.41
CA TYR A 599 -58.99 23.28 -32.94
C TYR A 599 -59.63 22.50 -34.09
N HIS A 600 -59.41 21.18 -34.19
CA HIS A 600 -60.00 20.34 -35.24
C HIS A 600 -61.10 19.38 -34.75
N TYR A 601 -61.02 18.85 -33.51
CA TYR A 601 -62.07 18.02 -32.91
C TYR A 601 -62.12 18.16 -31.39
N VAL A 602 -63.29 18.50 -30.82
CA VAL A 602 -63.45 18.90 -29.41
C VAL A 602 -64.70 18.28 -28.78
N SER A 603 -64.53 17.59 -27.64
CA SER A 603 -65.63 17.18 -26.74
C SER A 603 -65.48 17.86 -25.37
N VAL A 604 -66.37 18.81 -25.04
CA VAL A 604 -66.26 19.70 -23.85
C VAL A 604 -67.50 19.56 -22.97
N LEU A 605 -67.30 19.52 -21.64
CA LEU A 605 -68.40 19.52 -20.67
C LEU A 605 -68.61 20.90 -19.99
N CYS A 606 -67.57 21.66 -19.63
CA CYS A 606 -67.70 23.01 -19.04
C CYS A 606 -66.43 23.88 -19.22
N VAL A 607 -66.58 25.15 -19.61
CA VAL A 607 -65.54 26.19 -19.62
C VAL A 607 -66.11 27.45 -18.96
N HIS A 608 -65.36 28.05 -18.02
CA HIS A 608 -65.77 29.28 -17.33
C HIS A 608 -64.75 30.40 -17.54
N TYR A 609 -65.25 31.52 -18.07
CA TYR A 609 -64.55 32.78 -18.20
C TYR A 609 -65.07 33.75 -17.14
N HIS A 610 -64.17 34.39 -16.40
CA HIS A 610 -64.50 35.47 -15.47
C HIS A 610 -63.80 36.76 -15.86
#